data_AF-A0A7V9BV42-F1
#
_entry.id   AF-A0A7V9BV42-F1
#
_cell.length_a   1.000
_cell.length_b   1.000
_cell.length_c   1.000
_cell.angle_alpha   90.00
_cell.angle_beta   90.00
_cell.angle_gamma   90.00
#
_symmetry.space_group_name_H-M   'P 1'
#
loop_
_entity.id
_entity.type
_entity.pdbx_description
1 polymer ?
#
loop_
_entity_poly.entity_id
_entity_poly.type
_entity_poly.pdbx_seq_one_letter_code
_entity_poly.pdbx_strand_id
1 'polypeptide(L)' 'MPAPNFDVIVSLAKRRGFVFPSSEIYGGMAGFWDWGPLGVELKNNVKAAWWRHMVHLRDDVV' A
#
# COMPACT_ATOMS: atom_id res chain seq x y z
N MET A 1 22.38 5.14 4.99
CA MET A 1 22.03 3.80 4.46
C MET A 1 21.52 3.99 3.04
N PRO A 2 22.07 3.29 2.04
CA PRO A 2 21.49 3.32 0.69
C PRO A 2 20.05 2.78 0.74
N ALA A 3 19.18 3.31 -0.11
CA ALA A 3 17.80 2.82 -0.20
C ALA A 3 17.83 1.32 -0.55
N PRO A 4 17.02 0.48 0.11
CA PRO A 4 16.97 -0.95 -0.21
C PRO A 4 16.54 -1.13 -1.67
N ASN A 5 17.14 -2.12 -2.34
CA ASN A 5 16.77 -2.49 -3.70
C ASN A 5 15.25 -2.78 -3.77
N PHE A 6 14.60 -2.39 -4.87
CA PHE A 6 13.17 -2.56 -5.08
C PHE A 6 12.74 -4.03 -4.92
N ASP A 7 13.55 -4.98 -5.39
CA ASP A 7 13.28 -6.42 -5.26
C ASP A 7 13.16 -6.87 -3.77
N VAL A 8 13.91 -6.23 -2.88
CA VAL A 8 13.85 -6.50 -1.44
C VAL A 8 12.51 -6.02 -0.87
N ILE A 9 12.02 -4.87 -1.33
CA ILE A 9 10.72 -4.33 -0.91
C ILE A 9 9.59 -5.23 -1.41
N VAL A 10 9.62 -5.65 -2.68
CA VAL A 10 8.60 -6.52 -3.29
C VAL A 10 8.54 -7.87 -2.58
N SER A 11 9.70 -8.49 -2.34
CA SER A 11 9.77 -9.78 -1.63
C SER A 11 9.25 -9.69 -0.20
N LEU A 12 9.56 -8.60 0.53
CA LEU A 12 9.01 -8.36 1.87
C LEU A 12 7.50 -8.15 1.83
N ALA A 13 7.00 -7.33 0.90
CA ALA A 13 5.58 -7.01 0.76
C ALA A 13 4.74 -8.26 0.52
N LYS A 14 5.20 -9.16 -0.36
CA LYS A 14 4.54 -10.46 -0.60
C LYS A 14 4.61 -11.36 0.63
N ARG A 15 5.80 -11.53 1.23
CA ARG A 15 6.01 -12.44 2.39
C ARG A 15 5.22 -12.03 3.63
N ARG A 16 4.97 -10.73 3.82
CA ARG A 16 4.27 -10.18 4.98
C ARG A 16 2.79 -9.90 4.73
N GLY A 17 2.30 -10.13 3.52
CA GLY A 17 0.89 -9.89 3.19
C GLY A 17 0.52 -8.41 3.11
N PHE A 18 1.40 -7.59 2.55
CA PHE A 18 1.08 -6.21 2.18
C PHE A 18 0.45 -6.15 0.80
N VAL A 19 1.11 -6.69 -0.22
CA VAL A 19 0.66 -6.60 -1.62
C VAL A 19 0.93 -7.92 -2.32
N PHE A 20 -0.02 -8.36 -3.13
CA PHE A 20 0.06 -9.57 -3.96
C PHE A 20 -0.17 -9.22 -5.44
N PRO A 21 0.46 -9.94 -6.39
CA PRO A 21 0.09 -9.84 -7.80
C PRO A 21 -1.35 -10.29 -7.98
N SER A 22 -2.16 -9.51 -8.70
CA SER A 22 -3.55 -9.90 -8.90
C SER A 22 -3.66 -11.10 -9.83
N SER A 23 -4.63 -11.98 -9.55
CA SER A 23 -4.82 -13.24 -10.29
C SER A 23 -3.60 -14.16 -10.31
N GLU A 24 -2.77 -14.15 -9.26
CA GLU A 24 -1.54 -14.97 -9.21
C GLU A 24 -1.79 -16.46 -9.50
N ILE A 25 -2.89 -17.02 -8.99
CA ILE A 25 -3.26 -18.44 -9.22
C ILE A 25 -3.63 -18.76 -10.67
N TYR A 26 -3.87 -17.74 -11.50
CA TYR A 26 -4.23 -17.85 -12.91
C TYR A 26 -3.11 -17.35 -13.86
N GLY A 27 -1.88 -17.20 -13.36
CA GLY A 27 -0.74 -16.72 -14.14
C GLY A 27 -0.47 -15.22 -14.03
N GLY A 28 -1.24 -14.51 -13.20
CA GLY A 28 -1.04 -13.09 -12.92
C GLY A 28 -1.57 -12.16 -14.01
N MET A 29 -2.09 -11.00 -13.59
CA MET A 29 -2.46 -9.92 -14.50
C MET A 29 -1.48 -8.76 -14.37
N ALA A 30 -0.68 -8.52 -15.42
CA ALA A 30 0.32 -7.45 -15.40
C ALA A 30 -0.33 -6.08 -15.15
N GLY A 31 0.24 -5.32 -14.20
CA GLY A 31 -0.27 -4.00 -13.83
C GLY A 31 -1.34 -4.00 -12.73
N PHE A 32 -1.87 -5.16 -12.33
CA PHE A 32 -2.89 -5.26 -11.28
C PHE A 32 -2.34 -5.91 -10.01
N TRP A 33 -2.74 -5.35 -8.86
CA TRP A 33 -2.22 -5.72 -7.55
C TRP A 33 -3.32 -5.70 -6.49
N ASP A 34 -3.29 -6.70 -5.62
CA ASP A 34 -4.25 -6.87 -4.53
C ASP A 34 -3.60 -6.55 -3.18
N TRP A 35 -4.33 -5.83 -2.32
CA TRP A 35 -3.86 -5.48 -0.98
C TRP A 35 -4.15 -6.62 -0.01
N GLY A 36 -3.11 -7.14 0.63
CA GLY A 36 -3.23 -8.13 1.70
C GLY A 36 -3.65 -7.51 3.04
N PRO A 37 -3.82 -8.32 4.10
CA PRO A 37 -4.34 -7.87 5.38
C PRO A 37 -3.57 -6.69 5.99
N LEU A 38 -2.23 -6.78 6.08
CA LEU A 38 -1.41 -5.68 6.59
C LEU A 38 -1.33 -4.49 5.62
N GLY A 39 -1.48 -4.77 4.32
CA GLY A 39 -1.50 -3.75 3.28
C GLY A 39 -2.73 -2.87 3.33
N VAL A 40 -3.90 -3.44 3.59
CA VAL A 40 -5.15 -2.70 3.75
C VAL A 40 -5.08 -1.77 4.97
N GLU A 41 -4.58 -2.26 6.11
CA GLU A 41 -4.39 -1.45 7.31
C GLU A 41 -3.44 -0.27 7.05
N LEU A 42 -2.28 -0.53 6.44
CA LEU A 42 -1.33 0.53 6.08
C LEU A 42 -1.96 1.56 5.14
N LYS A 43 -2.63 1.10 4.07
CA LYS A 43 -3.30 1.96 3.09
C LYS A 43 -4.36 2.83 3.77
N ASN A 44 -5.18 2.26 4.65
CA ASN A 44 -6.24 2.98 5.34
C ASN A 44 -5.67 4.00 6.32
N ASN A 45 -4.60 3.65 7.06
CA ASN A 45 -3.93 4.57 7.97
C ASN A 45 -3.34 5.78 7.24
N VAL A 46 -2.69 5.56 6.09
CA VAL A 46 -2.16 6.66 5.26
C VAL A 46 -3.30 7.55 4.75
N LYS A 47 -4.39 6.97 4.24
CA LYS A 47 -5.57 7.72 3.80
C LYS A 47 -6.20 8.54 4.92
N ALA A 48 -6.35 7.95 6.10
CA ALA A 48 -6.93 8.61 7.27
C ALA A 48 -6.05 9.77 7.77
N ALA A 49 -4.72 9.56 7.81
CA ALA A 49 -3.77 10.60 8.18
C ALA A 49 -3.82 11.78 7.20
N TRP A 50 -3.85 11.48 5.90
CA TRP A 50 -3.98 12.48 4.85
C TRP A 50 -5.29 13.26 4.97
N TRP A 51 -6.42 12.56 5.12
CA TRP A 51 -7.73 13.20 5.24
C TRP A 51 -7.82 14.09 6.48
N ARG A 52 -7.33 13.60 7.63
CA ARG A 52 -7.26 14.39 8.86
C ARG A 52 -6.45 15.66 8.65
N HIS A 53 -5.29 15.58 8.01
CA HIS A 53 -4.45 16.75 7.81
C HIS A 53 -5.02 17.74 6.79
N MET A 54 -5.54 17.24 5.67
CA MET A 54 -5.95 18.07 4.55
C MET A 54 -7.36 18.64 4.70
N VAL A 55 -8.24 17.98 5.46
CA VAL A 55 -9.65 18.37 5.59
C VAL A 55 -9.94 18.81 7.02
N HIS A 56 -9.66 17.98 8.03
CA HIS A 56 -10.09 18.29 9.40
C HIS A 56 -9.24 19.37 10.10
N LEU A 57 -7.95 19.47 9.78
CA LEU A 57 -7.01 20.39 10.45
C LEU A 57 -6.75 21.68 9.68
N ARG A 58 -7.35 21.83 8.51
CA ARG A 58 -7.19 23.00 7.65
C ARG A 58 -8.42 23.89 7.77
N ASP A 59 -8.21 25.08 8.29
CA ASP A 59 -9.29 26.07 8.49
C ASP A 59 -9.83 26.64 7.17
N ASP A 60 -9.13 26.40 6.05
CA ASP A 60 -9.47 26.86 4.71
C ASP A 60 -10.20 25.80 3.86
N VAL A 61 -10.59 24.68 4.47
CA VAL A 61 -11.35 23.60 3.81
C VAL A 61 -12.67 23.39 4.56
N VAL A 62 -13.80 23.60 3.86
CA VAL A 62 -15.19 23.52 4.40
C VAL A 62 -15.81 22.16 4.17
#